data_AF-A0A925GR06-F1
#
_entry.id   AF-A0A925GR06-F1
#
_cell.length_a   1.000
_cell.length_b   1.000
_cell.length_c   1.000
_cell.angle_alpha   90.00
_cell.angle_beta   90.00
_cell.angle_gamma   90.00
#
_symmetry.space_group_name_H-M   'P 1'
#
loop_
_entity.id
_entity.type
_entity.pdbx_description
1 polymer ?
#
loop_
_entity_poly.entity_id
_entity_poly.type
_entity_poly.pdbx_seq_one_letter_code
_entity_poly.pdbx_strand_id
1 'polypeptide(L)'
;MPRYFEYPLQPVPQIAIYESSESLAREPANAQTVALPATLLPVAFQWDWTPAYPIVVFTGPFSGSLTRKDREQIWQQWGVPVLEYRLDLFGNVIAEECEARAGLHVRSEATTPSDAEFDQCACGLSSPRIPPSSDNQYRNLTVAA
;
A
#
# COMPACT_ATOMS: atom_id res chain seq x y z
N MET A 1 -7.40 9.71 -2.50
CA MET A 1 -7.92 8.84 -1.42
C MET A 1 -8.46 7.56 -2.06
N PRO A 2 -8.30 6.38 -1.43
CA PRO A 2 -9.08 5.21 -1.83
C PRO A 2 -10.58 5.51 -1.70
N ARG A 3 -11.40 5.17 -2.70
CA ARG A 3 -12.86 5.30 -2.56
C ARG A 3 -13.42 4.29 -1.57
N TYR A 4 -12.84 3.09 -1.60
CA TYR A 4 -13.20 1.97 -0.76
C TYR A 4 -12.02 1.00 -0.73
N PHE A 5 -11.76 0.41 0.43
CA PHE A 5 -10.89 -0.76 0.58
C PHE A 5 -11.37 -1.58 1.77
N GLU A 6 -11.05 -2.87 1.77
CA GLU A 6 -11.37 -3.77 2.88
C GLU A 6 -10.12 -4.02 3.70
N TYR A 7 -10.24 -3.90 5.02
CA TYR A 7 -9.16 -4.28 5.92
C TYR A 7 -9.25 -5.79 6.19
N PRO A 8 -8.15 -6.58 6.07
CA PRO A 8 -8.26 -8.04 6.01
C PRO A 8 -8.54 -8.70 7.36
N LEU A 9 -8.36 -8.00 8.49
CA LEU A 9 -8.62 -8.57 9.82
C LEU A 9 -10.03 -8.27 10.31
N GLN A 10 -10.61 -9.22 11.04
CA GLN A 10 -11.92 -9.12 11.68
C GLN A 10 -11.79 -9.39 13.20
N PRO A 11 -12.41 -8.56 14.07
CA PRO A 11 -13.08 -7.30 13.74
C PRO A 11 -12.10 -6.26 13.18
N VAL A 12 -12.60 -5.35 12.35
CA VAL A 12 -11.78 -4.26 11.80
C VAL A 12 -11.26 -3.39 12.96
N PRO A 13 -9.94 -3.21 13.11
CA PRO A 13 -9.38 -2.38 14.17
C PRO A 13 -9.74 -0.91 13.94
N GLN A 14 -9.63 -0.09 14.98
CA GLN A 14 -9.80 1.35 14.82
C GLN A 14 -8.68 1.89 13.91
N ILE A 15 -9.06 2.36 12.72
CA ILE A 15 -8.12 2.79 11.69
C ILE A 15 -8.23 4.28 11.40
N ALA A 16 -7.09 4.97 11.31
CA ALA A 16 -7.02 6.32 10.77
C ALA A 16 -6.66 6.24 9.28
N ILE A 17 -7.42 6.94 8.43
CA ILE A 17 -7.25 6.94 6.97
C ILE A 17 -6.77 8.33 6.55
N TYR A 18 -5.71 8.37 5.74
CA TYR A 18 -5.09 9.60 5.27
C TYR A 18 -5.21 9.75 3.75
N GLU A 19 -5.25 10.98 3.27
CA GLU A 19 -5.28 11.32 1.85
C GLU A 19 -3.96 11.87 1.31
N SER A 20 -3.66 11.65 0.02
CA SER A 20 -2.42 12.15 -0.60
C SER A 20 -2.27 13.69 -0.55
N SER A 21 -3.37 14.42 -0.41
CA SER A 21 -3.38 15.88 -0.28
C SER A 21 -3.04 16.38 1.13
N GLU A 22 -2.97 15.49 2.13
CA GLU A 22 -2.65 15.86 3.50
C GLU A 22 -1.14 16.06 3.67
N SER A 23 -0.66 17.26 3.37
CA SER A 23 0.74 17.65 3.57
C SER A 23 1.16 17.71 5.04
N LEU A 24 0.20 17.72 5.97
CA LEU A 24 0.39 17.80 7.43
C LEU A 24 -0.42 16.71 8.14
N ALA A 25 -0.25 15.46 7.70
CA ALA A 25 -0.85 14.31 8.35
C ALA A 25 -0.48 14.29 9.85
N ARG A 26 -1.50 14.43 10.70
CA ARG A 26 -1.33 14.44 12.15
C ARG A 26 -1.20 13.02 12.68
N GLU A 27 -0.51 12.87 13.79
CA GLU A 27 -0.40 11.60 14.50
C GLU A 27 -1.79 10.99 14.82
N PRO A 28 -1.98 9.67 14.62
CA PRO A 28 -3.26 9.00 14.79
C PRO A 28 -3.58 8.69 16.27
N ALA A 29 -3.90 9.72 17.06
CA ALA A 29 -3.99 9.66 18.53
C ALA A 29 -4.78 8.46 19.13
N ASN A 30 -5.86 8.02 18.48
CA ASN A 30 -6.69 6.91 18.99
C ASN A 30 -6.74 5.70 18.05
N ALA A 31 -5.98 5.70 16.94
CA ALA A 31 -6.06 4.59 16.01
C ALA A 31 -5.09 3.47 16.40
N GLN A 32 -5.53 2.23 16.20
CA GLN A 32 -4.73 1.03 16.40
C GLN A 32 -3.91 0.67 15.16
N THR A 33 -4.26 1.25 14.01
CA THR A 33 -3.50 1.19 12.75
C THR A 33 -3.84 2.37 11.86
N VAL A 34 -3.15 2.47 10.72
CA VAL A 34 -3.33 3.50 9.71
C VAL A 34 -3.48 2.89 8.32
N ALA A 35 -4.20 3.60 7.46
CA ALA A 35 -4.18 3.44 6.02
C ALA A 35 -3.74 4.76 5.38
N LEU A 36 -2.59 4.79 4.70
CA LEU A 36 -2.05 6.01 4.11
C LEU A 36 -1.40 5.78 2.74
N PRO A 37 -1.33 6.81 1.88
CA PRO A 37 -0.49 6.81 0.69
C PRO A 37 0.99 6.65 1.05
N ALA A 38 1.76 5.92 0.24
CA ALA A 38 3.20 5.77 0.42
C ALA A 38 3.95 7.11 0.48
N THR A 39 3.45 8.16 -0.21
CA THR A 39 4.00 9.52 -0.13
C THR A 39 3.99 10.13 1.27
N LEU A 40 3.15 9.63 2.20
CA LEU A 40 3.08 10.12 3.57
C LEU A 40 3.95 9.33 4.57
N LEU A 41 4.59 8.24 4.15
CA LEU A 41 5.47 7.46 5.02
C LEU A 41 6.60 8.31 5.67
N PRO A 42 7.28 9.23 4.96
CA PRO A 42 8.30 10.08 5.58
C PRO A 42 7.78 10.95 6.73
N VAL A 43 6.51 11.38 6.68
CA VAL A 43 5.86 12.12 7.76
C VAL A 43 5.45 11.16 8.87
N ALA A 44 4.86 10.02 8.51
CA ALA A 44 4.42 9.01 9.47
C ALA A 44 5.55 8.49 10.36
N PHE A 45 6.76 8.35 9.81
CA PHE A 45 7.94 7.93 10.57
C PHE A 45 8.39 8.94 11.65
N GLN A 46 7.85 10.16 11.66
CA GLN A 46 8.13 11.17 12.68
C GLN A 46 7.15 11.13 13.85
N TRP A 47 6.08 10.33 13.76
CA TRP A 47 5.07 10.21 14.81
C TRP A 47 5.60 9.43 16.02
N ASP A 48 5.21 9.87 17.21
CA ASP A 48 5.43 9.15 18.47
C ASP A 48 4.24 8.21 18.73
N TRP A 49 4.06 7.28 17.79
CA TRP A 49 2.91 6.38 17.75
C TRP A 49 3.34 4.96 17.38
N THR A 50 2.66 3.96 17.96
CA THR A 50 2.92 2.54 17.71
C THR A 50 1.62 1.82 17.31
N PRO A 51 1.51 1.31 16.08
CA PRO A 51 0.38 0.48 15.67
C PRO A 51 0.36 -0.87 16.41
N ALA A 52 -0.84 -1.38 16.66
CA ALA A 52 -1.06 -2.74 17.15
C ALA A 52 -1.38 -3.73 16.01
N TYR A 53 -1.69 -3.24 14.81
CA TYR A 53 -2.10 -4.05 13.66
C TYR A 53 -1.33 -3.66 12.40
N PRO A 54 -1.33 -4.52 11.35
CA PRO A 54 -0.71 -4.20 10.08
C PRO A 54 -1.13 -2.82 9.54
N ILE A 55 -0.17 -2.07 9.02
CA ILE A 55 -0.47 -0.80 8.36
C ILE A 55 -0.85 -1.06 6.90
N VAL A 56 -1.80 -0.29 6.38
CA VAL A 56 -2.15 -0.31 4.97
C VAL A 56 -1.45 0.83 4.26
N VAL A 57 -0.74 0.51 3.18
CA VAL A 57 -0.10 1.51 2.32
C VAL A 57 -0.74 1.49 0.94
N PHE A 58 -1.28 2.63 0.53
CA PHE A 58 -1.75 2.85 -0.83
C PHE A 58 -0.59 3.24 -1.74
N THR A 59 -0.46 2.55 -2.86
CA THR A 59 0.47 2.90 -3.94
C THR A 59 -0.29 3.23 -5.20
N GLY A 60 0.31 3.95 -6.13
CA GLY A 60 -0.37 4.39 -7.35
C GLY A 60 0.18 5.71 -7.88
N PRO A 61 -0.32 6.19 -9.03
CA PRO A 61 0.15 7.42 -9.66
C PRO A 61 0.16 8.64 -8.73
N PHE A 62 -0.80 8.72 -7.80
CA PHE A 62 -0.94 9.81 -6.83
C PHE A 62 -0.63 9.42 -5.38
N SER A 63 -0.23 8.17 -5.15
CA SER A 63 0.04 7.65 -3.80
C SER A 63 1.47 7.20 -3.61
N GLY A 64 2.28 7.22 -4.68
CA GLY A 64 3.69 6.85 -4.65
C GLY A 64 3.91 5.36 -4.81
N SER A 65 5.12 4.92 -4.47
CA SER A 65 5.55 3.52 -4.50
C SER A 65 6.04 3.09 -3.12
N LEU A 66 5.77 1.85 -2.74
CA LEU A 66 6.29 1.25 -1.52
C LEU A 66 7.56 0.46 -1.84
N THR A 67 8.72 0.97 -1.41
CA THR A 67 10.01 0.34 -1.68
C THR A 67 10.34 -0.74 -0.65
N ARG A 68 11.34 -1.58 -0.93
CA ARG A 68 11.81 -2.55 0.08
C ARG A 68 12.32 -1.85 1.33
N LYS A 69 13.03 -0.72 1.16
CA LYS A 69 13.54 0.08 2.27
C LYS A 69 12.40 0.60 3.15
N ASP A 70 11.30 1.05 2.56
CA ASP A 70 10.14 1.51 3.32
C ASP A 70 9.56 0.38 4.17
N ARG A 71 9.42 -0.83 3.60
CA ARG A 71 8.94 -2.02 4.32
C ARG A 71 9.86 -2.40 5.48
N GLU A 72 11.18 -2.36 5.26
CA GLU A 72 12.17 -2.61 6.31
C GLU A 72 12.08 -1.55 7.42
N GLN A 73 11.92 -0.28 7.07
CA GLN A 73 11.80 0.81 8.03
C GLN A 73 10.50 0.72 8.85
N ILE A 74 9.36 0.40 8.21
CA ILE A 74 8.08 0.11 8.88
C ILE A 74 8.27 -1.00 9.93
N TRP A 75 8.92 -2.09 9.54
CA TRP A 75 9.18 -3.21 10.44
C TRP A 75 10.10 -2.83 11.59
N GLN A 76 11.19 -2.11 11.33
CA GLN A 76 12.14 -1.68 12.35
C GLN A 76 11.52 -0.70 13.36
N GLN A 77 10.67 0.22 12.88
CA GLN A 77 10.09 1.25 13.73
C GLN A 77 8.90 0.73 14.53
N TRP A 78 8.04 -0.09 13.93
CA TRP A 78 6.75 -0.45 14.52
C TRP A 78 6.55 -1.95 14.75
N GLY A 79 7.37 -2.82 14.17
CA GLY A 79 7.27 -4.27 14.36
C GLY A 79 6.00 -4.91 13.80
N VAL A 80 5.25 -4.19 12.96
CA VAL A 80 4.02 -4.70 12.33
C VAL A 80 4.23 -4.93 10.83
N PRO A 81 3.49 -5.88 10.23
CA PRO A 81 3.40 -6.00 8.78
C PRO A 81 2.90 -4.73 8.08
N VAL A 82 3.24 -4.61 6.81
CA VAL A 82 2.58 -3.69 5.88
C VAL A 82 1.78 -4.50 4.86
N LEU A 83 0.63 -3.96 4.49
CA LEU A 83 -0.25 -4.46 3.45
C LEU A 83 -0.33 -3.42 2.34
N GLU A 84 0.04 -3.80 1.12
CA GLU A 84 0.02 -2.90 -0.02
C GLU A 84 -1.28 -3.00 -0.84
N TYR A 85 -1.86 -1.85 -1.16
CA TYR A 85 -3.05 -1.71 -2.01
C TYR A 85 -2.74 -0.75 -3.16
N ARG A 86 -2.82 -1.23 -4.40
CA ARG A 86 -2.60 -0.41 -5.59
C ARG A 86 -3.87 0.30 -6.00
N LEU A 87 -3.78 1.62 -6.17
CA LEU A 87 -4.85 2.48 -6.65
C LEU A 87 -4.66 2.87 -8.12
N ASP A 88 -5.77 3.00 -8.85
CA ASP A 88 -5.80 3.65 -10.16
C ASP A 88 -5.80 5.20 -10.06
N LEU A 89 -5.91 5.88 -11.20
CA LEU A 89 -5.98 7.34 -11.28
C LEU A 89 -7.24 7.94 -10.61
N PHE A 90 -8.27 7.13 -10.34
CA PHE A 90 -9.54 7.55 -9.76
C PHE A 90 -9.68 7.17 -8.28
N GLY A 91 -8.65 6.54 -7.70
CA GLY A 91 -8.64 6.07 -6.32
C GLY A 91 -9.36 4.75 -6.09
N ASN A 92 -9.62 3.94 -7.12
CA ASN A 92 -10.14 2.59 -6.95
C ASN A 92 -9.00 1.62 -6.63
N VAL A 93 -9.22 0.69 -5.70
CA VAL A 93 -8.28 -0.42 -5.48
C VAL A 93 -8.37 -1.35 -6.69
N ILE A 94 -7.24 -1.54 -7.36
CA ILE A 94 -7.13 -2.44 -8.53
C ILE A 94 -6.32 -3.70 -8.22
N ALA A 95 -5.47 -3.66 -7.20
CA ALA A 95 -4.73 -4.83 -6.75
C ALA A 95 -4.39 -4.74 -5.25
N GLU A 96 -4.25 -5.89 -4.60
CA GLU A 96 -3.96 -6.00 -3.17
C GLU A 96 -2.92 -7.10 -2.90
N GLU A 97 -2.08 -6.88 -1.88
CA GLU A 97 -1.07 -7.85 -1.46
C GLU A 97 -1.72 -9.08 -0.81
N CYS A 98 -1.28 -10.27 -1.22
CA CYS A 98 -1.68 -11.52 -0.58
C CYS A 98 -0.72 -11.96 0.52
N GLU A 99 -1.11 -12.97 1.29
CA GLU A 99 -0.30 -13.53 2.38
C GLU A 99 1.06 -14.08 1.93
N ALA A 100 1.18 -14.53 0.68
CA ALA A 100 2.45 -15.00 0.12
C ALA A 100 3.45 -13.86 -0.16
N ARG A 101 3.00 -12.59 -0.14
CA ARG A 101 3.81 -11.38 -0.37
C ARG A 101 4.67 -11.44 -1.64
N ALA A 102 4.14 -12.08 -2.67
CA ALA A 102 4.80 -12.27 -3.96
C ALA A 102 4.21 -11.32 -5.03
N GLY A 103 3.97 -10.06 -4.67
CA GLY A 103 3.27 -9.08 -5.51
C GLY A 103 1.79 -8.91 -5.15
N LEU A 104 1.07 -8.17 -5.99
CA LEU A 104 -0.31 -7.73 -5.74
C LEU A 104 -1.28 -8.44 -6.67
N HIS A 105 -2.25 -9.16 -6.13
CA HIS A 105 -3.30 -9.77 -6.94
C HIS A 105 -4.24 -8.71 -7.48
N VAL A 106 -4.45 -8.73 -8.79
CA VAL A 106 -5.41 -7.87 -9.48
C VAL A 106 -6.82 -8.31 -9.11
N ARG A 107 -7.67 -7.34 -8.75
CA ARG A 107 -9.08 -7.57 -8.44
C ARG A 107 -9.86 -7.98 -9.68
N SER A 108 -10.84 -8.86 -9.51
CA SER A 108 -11.63 -9.42 -10.62
C SER A 108 -12.36 -8.38 -11.47
N GLU A 109 -12.73 -7.26 -10.84
CA GLU A 109 -13.46 -6.14 -11.42
C GLU A 109 -12.53 -5.09 -12.06
N ALA A 110 -11.22 -5.20 -11.86
CA ALA A 110 -10.24 -4.25 -12.37
C ALA A 110 -9.76 -4.67 -13.76
N THR A 111 -9.47 -3.67 -14.60
CA THR A 111 -8.73 -3.90 -15.84
C THR A 111 -7.32 -4.36 -15.51
N THR A 112 -6.92 -5.53 -16.02
CA THR A 112 -5.58 -6.08 -15.81
C THR A 112 -4.50 -5.12 -16.30
N PRO A 113 -3.58 -4.68 -15.42
CA PRO A 113 -2.43 -3.87 -15.81
C PRO A 113 -1.53 -4.59 -16.81
N SER A 114 -0.84 -3.85 -17.68
CA SER A 114 0.04 -4.42 -18.71
C SER A 114 1.27 -5.13 -18.17
N ASP A 115 1.67 -4.81 -16.94
CA ASP A 115 2.79 -5.40 -16.21
C ASP A 115 2.37 -6.59 -15.35
N ALA A 116 1.12 -7.06 -15.45
CA ALA A 116 0.65 -8.21 -14.67
C ALA A 116 1.17 -9.56 -15.20
N GLU A 117 1.54 -10.43 -14.27
CA GLU A 117 1.94 -11.81 -14.47
C GLU A 117 0.76 -12.77 -14.23
N PHE A 118 0.75 -13.92 -14.91
CA PHE A 118 -0.35 -14.89 -14.86
C PHE A 118 0.03 -16.22 -14.18
N ASP A 119 1.24 -16.28 -13.60
CA ASP A 119 1.73 -17.46 -12.91
C ASP A 119 0.98 -17.71 -11.60
N GLN A 120 0.71 -18.98 -11.32
CA GLN A 120 0.03 -19.42 -10.11
C GLN A 120 0.77 -18.92 -8.86
N CYS A 121 0.05 -18.22 -7.98
CA CYS A 121 0.63 -17.77 -6.73
C CYS A 121 0.68 -18.92 -5.72
N ALA A 122 1.70 -18.91 -4.86
CA ALA A 122 1.82 -19.85 -3.73
C ALA A 122 0.66 -19.73 -2.72
N CYS A 123 -0.08 -18.61 -2.72
CA CYS A 123 -1.30 -18.46 -1.92
C CYS A 123 -2.49 -19.26 -2.47
N GLY A 124 -2.36 -19.87 -3.66
CA GLY A 124 -3.40 -20.66 -4.31
C GLY A 124 -4.33 -19.87 -5.23
N LEU A 125 -4.28 -18.53 -5.22
CA LEU A 125 -5.04 -17.69 -6.14
C LEU A 125 -4.44 -17.72 -7.56
N SER A 126 -5.33 -17.76 -8.55
CA SER A 126 -4.99 -17.75 -9.98
C SER A 126 -5.25 -16.40 -10.65
N SER A 127 -5.64 -15.37 -9.90
CA SER A 127 -5.81 -14.04 -10.48
C SER A 127 -4.43 -13.46 -10.88
N PRO A 128 -4.37 -12.63 -11.94
CA PRO A 128 -3.14 -11.98 -12.37
C PRO A 128 -2.49 -11.20 -11.22
N ARG A 129 -1.17 -11.06 -11.24
CA ARG A 129 -0.41 -10.35 -10.20
C ARG A 129 0.45 -9.26 -10.78
N ILE A 130 0.42 -8.07 -10.18
CA ILE A 130 1.45 -7.06 -10.41
C ILE A 130 2.69 -7.48 -9.63
N PRO A 131 3.87 -7.61 -10.25
CA PRO A 131 5.08 -7.98 -9.54
C PRO A 131 5.45 -6.90 -8.51
N PRO A 132 6.17 -7.27 -7.44
CA PRO A 132 6.63 -6.29 -6.46
C PRO A 132 7.48 -5.23 -7.16
N SER A 133 7.28 -3.96 -6.78
CA SER A 133 8.06 -2.88 -7.37
C SER A 133 9.55 -3.13 -7.11
N SER A 134 10.35 -3.23 -8.18
CA SER A 134 11.80 -3.22 -8.00
C SER A 134 12.19 -1.79 -7.63
N ASP A 135 13.14 -1.62 -6.70
CA ASP A 135 13.62 -0.34 -6.14
C ASP A 135 14.08 0.70 -7.21
N ASN A 136 13.99 0.38 -8.51
CA ASN A 136 14.57 1.13 -9.62
C ASN A 136 13.57 1.55 -10.72
N GLN A 137 12.26 1.30 -10.61
CA GLN A 137 11.34 1.49 -11.77
C GLN A 137 10.81 2.91 -11.99
N TYR A 138 10.92 3.85 -11.04
CA TYR A 138 10.33 5.19 -11.17
C TYR A 138 11.31 6.37 -11.17
N ARG A 139 12.63 6.13 -11.19
CA ARG A 139 13.61 7.22 -11.34
C ARG A 139 13.59 7.90 -12.72
N ASN A 140 12.87 7.37 -13.71
CA ASN A 140 12.95 7.82 -15.11
C ASN A 140 11.67 8.47 -15.67
N LEU A 141 10.64 8.78 -14.86
CA LEU A 141 9.45 9.49 -15.36
C LEU A 141 9.48 11.02 -15.18
N THR A 142 10.64 11.60 -14.83
CA THR A 142 10.79 13.06 -14.71
C THR A 142 11.89 13.62 -15.64
N VAL A 143 11.79 13.39 -16.96
CA VAL A 143 12.40 14.30 -17.95
C VAL A 143 11.55 14.28 -19.23
N ALA A 144 10.54 15.15 -19.30
CA ALA A 144 10.01 15.68 -20.56
C ALA A 144 9.14 16.91 -20.25
N ALA A 145 9.80 18.05 -20.10
CA ALA A 145 9.24 19.38 -20.34
C ALA A 145 10.31 20.21 -21.05
#